data_AF-A0AAJ0AT59-F1
#
_entry.id   AF-A0AAJ0AT59-F1
#
_cell.length_a   1.000
_cell.length_b   1.000
_cell.length_c   1.000
_cell.angle_alpha   90.00
_cell.angle_beta   90.00
_cell.angle_gamma   90.00
#
_symmetry.space_group_name_H-M   'P 1'
#
loop_
_entity.id
_entity.type
_entity.pdbx_description
1 polymer ?
#
loop_
_entity_poly.entity_id
_entity_poly.type
_entity_poly.pdbx_seq_one_letter_code
_entity_poly.pdbx_strand_id
1 'polypeptide(L)'
;MKSPAAPYSPSTHPPIIMNKLEVGSLYIMISIPFSIYFGKKKHIYATALPDDPDFPFCTYELMVSQGLSTEEFHWDLYWHASDSATDEPSLPNHNHPGLKRGGINEGSGVLYRLRPLETCPTTYTRDRLAITRVRSHAQLVGLIRVLTVPRAFIPHLTRYLDWMTAESARVAERSYVWATMAYYRARRHLFKIKGARDHTFNQFDISRFTAELLSFAYAEVPAALFLGGMGLPRPILGVAMGLLEEQDVEATRCERDELLRKQREEVGAVTACWYQ
;
A
#
# COMPACT_ATOMS: atom_id res chain seq x y z
N MET A 1 7.94 34.47 -4.12
CA MET A 1 7.90 33.20 -3.37
C MET A 1 6.56 32.55 -3.64
N LYS A 2 6.51 31.39 -4.31
CA LYS A 2 5.26 30.65 -4.52
C LYS A 2 4.88 30.00 -3.18
N SER A 3 3.63 30.19 -2.76
CA SER A 3 3.07 29.49 -1.60
C SER A 3 3.33 27.99 -1.72
N PRO A 4 3.74 27.28 -0.64
CA PRO A 4 3.68 25.83 -0.65
C PRO A 4 2.25 25.42 -1.04
N ALA A 5 2.14 24.35 -1.85
CA ALA A 5 0.87 23.83 -2.30
C ALA A 5 -0.09 23.70 -1.09
N ALA A 6 -1.33 24.17 -1.24
CA ALA A 6 -2.30 24.13 -0.16
C ALA A 6 -2.38 22.73 0.46
N PRO A 7 -2.59 22.62 1.79
CA PRO A 7 -2.75 21.32 2.44
C PRO A 7 -3.83 20.50 1.73
N TYR A 8 -3.58 19.19 1.64
CA TYR A 8 -4.51 18.25 1.01
C TYR A 8 -5.91 18.42 1.59
N SER A 9 -6.88 18.73 0.72
CA SER A 9 -8.29 18.76 1.08
C SER A 9 -9.03 17.62 0.38
N PRO A 10 -9.73 16.75 1.13
CA PRO A 10 -10.61 15.74 0.55
C PRO A 10 -11.67 16.31 -0.41
N SER A 11 -12.02 17.60 -0.27
CA SER A 11 -12.99 18.29 -1.12
C SER A 11 -12.45 18.65 -2.50
N THR A 12 -11.13 18.86 -2.65
CA THR A 12 -10.50 19.21 -3.93
C THR A 12 -9.89 18.00 -4.64
N HIS A 13 -9.71 16.89 -3.93
CA HIS A 13 -9.13 15.65 -4.43
C HIS A 13 -9.95 14.45 -3.94
N PRO A 14 -11.07 14.13 -4.63
CA PRO A 14 -11.95 13.04 -4.21
C PRO A 14 -11.19 11.70 -4.21
N PRO A 15 -11.36 10.87 -3.17
CA PRO A 15 -10.70 9.57 -3.08
C PRO A 15 -11.18 8.64 -4.20
N ILE A 16 -10.25 7.94 -4.85
CA ILE A 16 -10.59 6.92 -5.84
C ILE A 16 -10.95 5.64 -5.07
N ILE A 17 -12.24 5.36 -4.92
CA ILE A 17 -12.70 4.14 -4.25
C ILE A 17 -12.82 3.01 -5.28
N MET A 18 -12.13 1.90 -5.02
CA MET A 18 -12.17 0.71 -5.88
C MET A 18 -13.06 -0.39 -5.28
N ASN A 19 -13.75 -1.09 -6.18
CA ASN A 19 -14.73 -2.12 -5.79
C ASN A 19 -14.17 -3.55 -5.80
N LYS A 20 -12.94 -3.74 -6.29
CA LYS A 20 -12.28 -5.06 -6.42
C LYS A 20 -10.77 -4.91 -6.34
N LEU A 21 -10.11 -5.99 -5.92
CA LEU A 21 -8.66 -6.10 -5.99
C LEU A 21 -8.20 -6.24 -7.45
N GLU A 22 -7.00 -5.75 -7.71
CA GLU A 22 -6.36 -5.77 -9.03
C GLU A 22 -5.12 -6.66 -8.97
N VAL A 23 -5.07 -7.65 -9.86
CA VAL A 23 -3.95 -8.58 -9.95
C VAL A 23 -2.71 -7.82 -10.40
N GLY A 24 -1.60 -8.01 -9.69
CA GLY A 24 -0.37 -7.25 -9.89
C GLY A 24 -0.30 -5.98 -9.07
N SER A 25 -1.16 -5.82 -8.06
CA SER A 25 -1.15 -4.65 -7.19
C SER A 25 -0.63 -4.93 -5.79
N LEU A 26 0.14 -3.96 -5.27
CA LEU A 26 0.59 -3.88 -3.89
C LEU A 26 -0.34 -2.95 -3.13
N TYR A 27 -0.77 -3.42 -1.97
CA TYR A 27 -1.66 -2.70 -1.06
C TYR A 27 -0.98 -2.50 0.29
N ILE A 28 -1.12 -1.31 0.87
CA ILE A 28 -0.95 -1.09 2.30
C ILE A 28 -2.28 -1.46 2.96
N MET A 29 -2.22 -2.28 4.00
CA MET A 29 -3.36 -2.79 4.73
C MET A 29 -3.41 -2.11 6.09
N ILE A 30 -4.51 -1.41 6.37
CA ILE A 30 -4.71 -0.70 7.64
C ILE A 30 -5.68 -1.51 8.50
N SER A 31 -5.28 -1.90 9.70
CA SER A 31 -6.10 -2.72 10.59
C SER A 31 -6.15 -2.19 12.02
N ILE A 32 -7.25 -2.47 12.73
CA ILE A 32 -7.38 -2.15 14.17
C ILE A 32 -6.66 -3.23 14.99
N PRO A 33 -5.85 -2.87 16.00
CA PRO A 33 -5.17 -3.84 16.86
C PRO A 33 -6.11 -4.89 17.49
N PHE A 34 -5.69 -6.16 17.47
CA PHE A 34 -6.48 -7.32 17.92
C PHE A 34 -7.01 -7.17 19.36
N SER A 35 -6.22 -6.59 20.28
CA SER A 35 -6.64 -6.38 21.67
C SER A 35 -7.83 -5.42 21.81
N ILE A 36 -7.98 -4.48 20.89
CA ILE A 36 -9.09 -3.52 20.87
C ILE A 36 -10.33 -4.19 20.29
N TYR A 37 -10.16 -4.91 19.17
CA TYR A 37 -11.24 -5.62 18.49
C TYR A 37 -12.00 -6.61 19.40
N PHE A 38 -11.30 -7.32 20.29
CA PHE A 38 -11.92 -8.27 21.23
C PHE A 38 -12.40 -7.63 22.55
N GLY A 39 -12.46 -6.29 22.63
CA GLY A 39 -12.87 -5.58 23.85
C GLY A 39 -11.93 -5.81 25.05
N LYS A 40 -10.74 -6.40 24.82
CA LYS A 40 -9.75 -6.66 25.87
C LYS A 40 -9.07 -5.40 26.38
N LYS A 41 -9.14 -4.30 25.62
CA LYS A 41 -8.81 -2.94 26.06
C LYS A 41 -10.03 -2.04 25.87
N LYS A 42 -10.40 -1.26 26.90
CA LYS A 42 -11.36 -0.14 26.81
C LYS A 42 -10.74 1.04 26.06
N HIS A 43 -10.25 0.83 24.85
CA HIS A 43 -9.73 1.93 24.04
C HIS A 43 -10.91 2.63 23.36
N ILE A 44 -11.12 3.90 23.66
CA ILE A 44 -11.97 4.76 22.83
C ILE A 44 -11.12 5.08 21.61
N TYR A 45 -11.43 4.45 20.47
CA TYR A 45 -10.70 4.71 19.23
C TYR A 45 -11.17 6.06 18.68
N ALA A 46 -10.24 6.97 18.36
CA ALA A 46 -10.62 8.22 17.70
C ALA A 46 -11.25 7.87 16.34
N THR A 47 -12.49 8.24 16.11
CA THR A 47 -13.22 7.95 14.86
C THR A 47 -13.10 9.06 13.83
N ALA A 48 -12.30 10.08 14.13
CA ALA A 48 -12.04 11.23 13.29
C ALA A 48 -10.59 11.68 13.54
N LEU A 49 -9.99 12.28 12.50
CA LEU A 49 -8.78 13.07 12.71
C LEU A 49 -9.07 14.18 13.72
N PRO A 50 -8.10 14.57 14.56
CA PRO A 50 -8.22 15.79 15.34
C PRO A 50 -8.55 16.97 14.41
N ASP A 51 -9.53 17.79 14.76
CA ASP A 51 -9.87 19.03 14.04
C ASP A 51 -8.77 20.11 14.14
N ASP A 52 -7.59 19.74 14.65
CA ASP A 52 -6.45 20.59 14.85
C ASP A 52 -5.79 20.90 13.48
N PRO A 53 -5.84 22.16 13.00
CA PRO A 53 -5.18 22.55 11.76
C PRO A 53 -3.65 22.43 11.83
N ASP A 54 -3.09 22.35 13.04
CA ASP A 54 -1.65 22.13 13.28
C ASP A 54 -1.30 20.65 13.47
N PHE A 55 -2.24 19.72 13.24
CA PHE A 55 -1.95 18.29 13.33
C PHE A 55 -0.77 17.95 12.41
N PRO A 56 0.34 17.42 12.94
CA PRO A 56 1.60 17.50 12.24
C PRO A 56 1.76 16.29 11.31
N PHE A 57 0.92 16.20 10.27
CA PHE A 57 0.98 15.14 9.25
C PHE A 57 2.39 14.95 8.67
N CYS A 58 3.13 16.05 8.52
CA CYS A 58 4.52 16.07 8.03
C CYS A 58 5.54 15.49 9.02
N THR A 59 5.24 15.46 10.32
CA THR A 59 6.11 14.87 11.33
C THR A 59 5.51 13.62 11.98
N TYR A 60 4.34 13.16 11.54
CA TYR A 60 3.67 11.97 12.08
C TYR A 60 4.60 10.75 12.10
N GLU A 61 5.31 10.50 11.00
CA GLU A 61 6.32 9.43 10.91
C GLU A 61 7.44 9.59 11.96
N LEU A 62 7.92 10.83 12.12
CA LEU A 62 8.99 11.17 13.07
C LEU A 62 8.51 11.04 14.52
N MET A 63 7.29 11.50 14.82
CA MET A 63 6.69 11.39 16.14
C MET A 63 6.42 9.93 16.52
N VAL A 64 5.91 9.11 15.59
CA VAL A 64 5.67 7.67 15.82
C VAL A 64 6.98 6.91 15.98
N SER A 65 8.00 7.22 15.15
CA SER A 65 9.32 6.57 15.26
C SER A 65 10.05 6.93 16.55
N GLN A 66 9.92 8.17 17.03
CA GLN A 66 10.51 8.62 18.30
C GLN A 66 9.69 8.23 19.54
N GLY A 67 8.53 7.57 19.36
CA GLY A 67 7.64 7.19 20.46
C GLY A 67 6.91 8.36 21.11
N LEU A 68 6.91 9.53 20.46
CA LEU A 68 6.19 10.74 20.88
C LEU A 68 4.69 10.66 20.51
N SER A 69 4.33 9.76 19.61
CA SER A 69 2.94 9.43 19.25
C SER A 69 2.75 7.92 19.20
N THR A 70 1.56 7.44 19.55
CA THR A 70 1.22 6.01 19.51
C THR A 70 0.69 5.63 18.14
N GLU A 71 1.21 4.53 17.60
CA GLU A 71 0.70 3.94 16.35
C GLU A 71 -0.68 3.32 16.62
N GLU A 72 -1.74 3.96 16.16
CA GLU A 72 -3.12 3.55 16.47
C GLU A 72 -3.57 2.35 15.62
N PHE A 73 -3.01 2.23 14.41
CA PHE A 73 -3.33 1.16 13.46
C PHE A 73 -2.17 0.16 13.30
N HIS A 74 -2.49 -1.05 12.89
CA HIS A 74 -1.54 -1.99 12.33
C HIS A 74 -1.42 -1.78 10.82
N TRP A 75 -0.18 -1.78 10.33
CA TRP A 75 0.15 -1.53 8.93
C TRP A 75 0.83 -2.77 8.35
N ASP A 76 0.11 -3.51 7.52
CA ASP A 76 0.64 -4.68 6.81
C ASP A 76 0.76 -4.38 5.31
N LEU A 77 1.44 -5.25 4.56
CA LEU A 77 1.50 -5.18 3.10
C LEU A 77 0.79 -6.39 2.51
N TYR A 78 -0.14 -6.16 1.58
CA TYR A 78 -0.79 -7.21 0.83
C TYR A 78 -0.41 -7.13 -0.65
N TRP A 79 0.23 -8.18 -1.15
CA TRP A 79 0.61 -8.32 -2.55
C TRP A 79 -0.35 -9.25 -3.28
N HIS A 80 -1.16 -8.70 -4.18
CA HIS A 80 -2.13 -9.49 -4.92
C HIS A 80 -1.52 -10.01 -6.23
N ALA A 81 -1.00 -11.23 -6.19
CA ALA A 81 -0.22 -11.81 -7.28
C ALA A 81 -0.99 -12.81 -8.17
N SER A 82 -2.15 -13.29 -7.73
CA SER A 82 -2.88 -14.36 -8.42
C SER A 82 -4.24 -13.89 -8.93
N ASP A 83 -4.50 -14.21 -10.20
CA ASP A 83 -5.83 -14.27 -10.77
C ASP A 83 -6.40 -15.62 -10.35
N SER A 84 -7.49 -15.68 -9.58
CA SER A 84 -8.16 -16.98 -9.37
C SER A 84 -8.80 -17.43 -10.67
N ALA A 85 -8.01 -18.07 -11.52
CA ALA A 85 -8.44 -19.06 -12.49
C ALA A 85 -8.27 -20.50 -11.94
N THR A 86 -7.97 -20.66 -10.64
CA THR A 86 -8.31 -21.89 -9.91
C THR A 86 -9.77 -21.83 -9.45
N ASP A 87 -10.65 -21.55 -10.41
CA ASP A 87 -11.96 -22.19 -10.53
C ASP A 87 -11.71 -23.34 -11.51
N GLU A 88 -11.43 -24.55 -11.00
CA GLU A 88 -12.09 -25.68 -11.66
C GLU A 88 -13.58 -25.33 -11.61
N PRO A 89 -14.31 -25.28 -12.74
CA PRO A 89 -15.74 -25.19 -12.66
C PRO A 89 -16.15 -26.44 -11.89
N SER A 90 -16.53 -26.29 -10.62
CA SER A 90 -17.20 -27.36 -9.90
C SER A 90 -18.34 -27.78 -10.82
N LEU A 91 -18.19 -28.96 -11.43
CA LEU A 91 -19.17 -29.57 -12.31
C LEU A 91 -20.55 -29.31 -11.71
N PRO A 92 -21.57 -28.95 -12.52
CA PRO A 92 -22.89 -28.68 -12.00
C PRO A 92 -23.42 -29.99 -11.40
N ASN A 93 -23.23 -30.16 -10.09
CA ASN A 93 -23.88 -31.22 -9.35
C ASN A 93 -25.36 -30.86 -9.34
N HIS A 94 -26.10 -31.56 -10.20
CA HIS A 94 -27.46 -31.26 -10.62
C HIS A 94 -28.53 -31.36 -9.51
N ASN A 95 -28.17 -31.45 -8.23
CA ASN A 95 -29.10 -31.94 -7.21
C ASN A 95 -29.47 -30.98 -6.07
N HIS A 96 -29.07 -29.70 -6.06
CA HIS A 96 -29.62 -28.77 -5.05
C HIS A 96 -29.75 -27.30 -5.56
N PRO A 97 -30.97 -26.75 -5.73
CA PRO A 97 -31.17 -25.33 -5.91
C PRO A 97 -31.15 -24.65 -4.54
N GLY A 98 -29.97 -24.36 -4.01
CA GLY A 98 -29.79 -23.74 -2.70
C GLY A 98 -28.70 -22.67 -2.71
N LEU A 99 -29.11 -21.41 -2.66
CA LEU A 99 -28.33 -20.19 -2.39
C LEU A 99 -26.86 -20.17 -2.85
N LYS A 100 -26.64 -19.64 -4.07
CA LYS A 100 -25.36 -19.00 -4.40
C LYS A 100 -25.19 -17.74 -3.55
N ARG A 101 -24.59 -17.88 -2.36
CA ARG A 101 -24.02 -16.74 -1.63
C ARG A 101 -22.79 -16.32 -2.43
N GLY A 102 -22.97 -15.41 -3.38
CA GLY A 102 -21.93 -14.91 -4.28
C GLY A 102 -20.83 -14.17 -3.53
N GLY A 103 -19.92 -14.91 -2.91
CA GLY A 103 -18.63 -14.36 -2.51
C GLY A 103 -17.83 -14.16 -3.78
N ILE A 104 -17.58 -12.89 -4.14
CA ILE A 104 -16.66 -12.55 -5.22
C ILE A 104 -15.32 -13.19 -4.85
N ASN A 105 -14.87 -14.18 -5.62
CA ASN A 105 -13.55 -14.78 -5.45
C ASN A 105 -12.54 -13.78 -5.99
N GLU A 106 -11.97 -12.96 -5.10
CA GLU A 106 -11.03 -11.89 -5.47
C GLU A 106 -9.59 -12.39 -5.60
N GLY A 107 -9.41 -13.70 -5.78
CA GLY A 107 -8.10 -14.34 -5.86
C GLY A 107 -7.33 -14.37 -4.55
N SER A 108 -6.08 -14.83 -4.65
CA SER A 108 -5.17 -14.94 -3.52
C SER A 108 -3.99 -13.98 -3.62
N GLY A 109 -3.38 -13.69 -2.48
CA GLY A 109 -2.19 -12.87 -2.40
C GLY A 109 -1.33 -13.25 -1.20
N VAL A 110 -0.24 -12.53 -1.05
CA VAL A 110 0.71 -12.69 0.05
C VAL A 110 0.57 -11.50 0.98
N LEU A 111 0.21 -11.76 2.23
CA LEU A 111 0.29 -10.80 3.32
C LEU A 111 1.69 -10.88 3.94
N TYR A 112 2.33 -9.72 4.05
CA TYR A 112 3.56 -9.51 4.78
C TYR A 112 3.21 -8.69 6.02
N ARG A 113 3.57 -9.19 7.20
CA ARG A 113 3.26 -8.56 8.49
C ARG A 113 4.51 -8.51 9.35
N LEU A 114 4.69 -7.40 10.08
CA LEU A 114 5.62 -7.35 11.20
C LEU A 114 4.93 -7.80 12.48
N ARG A 115 5.51 -8.79 13.15
CA ARG A 115 5.05 -9.31 14.42
C ARG A 115 6.03 -8.90 15.52
N PRO A 116 5.57 -8.23 16.59
CA PRO A 116 6.43 -7.93 17.73
C PRO A 116 6.83 -9.24 18.44
N LEU A 117 8.08 -9.30 18.87
CA LEU A 117 8.63 -10.33 19.73
C LEU A 117 8.71 -9.79 21.15
N GLU A 118 8.33 -10.60 22.13
CA GLU A 118 8.37 -10.28 23.56
C GLU A 118 9.80 -10.39 24.11
N THR A 119 10.73 -9.64 23.52
CA THR A 119 12.12 -9.49 23.96
C THR A 119 12.35 -8.10 24.56
N CYS A 120 13.39 -7.94 25.38
CA CYS A 120 13.84 -6.62 25.85
C CYS A 120 15.26 -6.34 25.31
N PRO A 121 15.47 -5.35 24.42
CA PRO A 121 14.46 -4.47 23.83
C PRO A 121 13.48 -5.21 22.89
N THR A 122 12.31 -4.60 22.64
CA THR A 122 11.29 -5.16 21.75
C THR A 122 11.86 -5.28 20.34
N THR A 123 11.82 -6.49 19.78
CA THR A 123 12.25 -6.73 18.40
C THR A 123 11.07 -7.14 17.54
N TYR A 124 11.22 -7.08 16.22
CA TYR A 124 10.18 -7.46 15.27
C TYR A 124 10.65 -8.61 14.39
N THR A 125 9.71 -9.45 13.99
CA THR A 125 9.93 -10.50 13.00
C THR A 125 8.91 -10.39 11.87
N ARG A 126 9.17 -11.08 10.76
CA ARG A 126 8.32 -11.04 9.56
C ARG A 126 7.50 -12.31 9.43
N ASP A 127 6.20 -12.15 9.27
CA ASP A 127 5.28 -13.21 8.89
C ASP A 127 4.95 -13.11 7.39
N ARG A 128 4.85 -14.25 6.72
CA ARG A 128 4.44 -14.39 5.32
C ARG A 128 3.24 -15.32 5.24
N LEU A 129 2.08 -14.79 4.87
CA LEU A 129 0.83 -15.54 4.89
C LEU A 129 0.15 -15.50 3.52
N ALA A 130 -0.31 -16.66 3.03
CA ALA A 130 -1.17 -16.70 1.86
C ALA A 130 -2.62 -16.42 2.28
N ILE A 131 -3.27 -15.43 1.66
CA ILE A 131 -4.63 -15.00 2.03
C ILE A 131 -5.50 -14.88 0.78
N THR A 132 -6.73 -15.40 0.84
CA THR A 132 -7.71 -15.43 -0.26
C THR A 132 -8.89 -14.46 -0.07
N ARG A 133 -9.10 -13.95 1.15
CA ARG A 133 -10.23 -13.06 1.48
C ARG A 133 -9.79 -11.89 2.33
N VAL A 134 -8.79 -11.15 1.84
CA VAL A 134 -8.19 -10.06 2.61
C VAL A 134 -9.23 -8.97 2.96
N ARG A 135 -10.16 -8.64 2.04
CA ARG A 135 -11.18 -7.60 2.28
C ARG A 135 -12.19 -7.94 3.37
N SER A 136 -12.33 -9.22 3.73
CA SER A 136 -13.23 -9.67 4.79
C SER A 136 -12.49 -9.90 6.10
N HIS A 137 -11.21 -9.52 6.20
CA HIS A 137 -10.44 -9.71 7.41
C HIS A 137 -11.03 -8.86 8.55
N ALA A 138 -11.26 -9.47 9.71
CA ALA A 138 -12.15 -8.91 10.73
C ALA A 138 -11.67 -7.56 11.29
N GLN A 139 -10.35 -7.34 11.31
CA GLN A 139 -9.69 -6.13 11.80
C GLN A 139 -9.40 -5.11 10.71
N LEU A 140 -9.63 -5.45 9.45
CA LEU A 140 -9.31 -4.58 8.34
C LEU A 140 -10.20 -3.35 8.37
N VAL A 141 -9.57 -2.18 8.37
CA VAL A 141 -10.21 -0.89 8.13
C VAL A 141 -10.36 -0.69 6.64
N GLY A 142 -9.26 -0.82 5.91
CA GLY A 142 -9.27 -0.69 4.46
C GLY A 142 -7.93 -1.05 3.84
N LEU A 143 -7.93 -1.12 2.51
CA LEU A 143 -6.75 -1.41 1.69
C LEU A 143 -6.43 -0.18 0.86
N ILE A 144 -5.14 0.07 0.67
CA ILE A 144 -4.67 1.25 -0.05
C ILE A 144 -3.77 0.77 -1.17
N ARG A 145 -4.25 0.86 -2.41
CA ARG A 145 -3.48 0.47 -3.59
C ARG A 145 -2.39 1.51 -3.82
N VAL A 146 -1.14 1.09 -3.65
CA VAL A 146 0.03 1.97 -3.75
C VAL A 146 0.87 1.72 -4.99
N LEU A 147 0.78 0.53 -5.58
CA LEU A 147 1.51 0.18 -6.80
C LEU A 147 0.70 -0.82 -7.62
N THR A 148 0.71 -0.67 -8.94
CA THR A 148 0.22 -1.67 -9.89
C THR A 148 1.32 -1.97 -10.90
N VAL A 149 1.50 -3.25 -11.26
CA VAL A 149 2.46 -3.67 -12.28
C VAL A 149 1.82 -4.58 -13.32
N PRO A 150 2.30 -4.56 -14.57
CA PRO A 150 1.86 -5.51 -15.59
C PRO A 150 2.12 -6.96 -15.17
N ARG A 151 1.25 -7.88 -15.60
CA ARG A 151 1.32 -9.30 -15.23
C ARG A 151 2.70 -9.95 -15.46
N ALA A 152 3.40 -9.54 -16.51
CA ALA A 152 4.76 -10.02 -16.81
C ALA A 152 5.78 -9.75 -15.70
N PHE A 153 5.59 -8.69 -14.91
CA PHE A 153 6.51 -8.31 -13.82
C PHE A 153 6.11 -8.92 -12.47
N ILE A 154 4.95 -9.57 -12.35
CA ILE A 154 4.47 -10.14 -11.08
C ILE A 154 5.47 -11.12 -10.46
N PRO A 155 6.02 -12.11 -11.17
CA PRO A 155 6.97 -13.06 -10.56
C PRO A 155 8.23 -12.36 -10.05
N HIS A 156 8.71 -11.35 -10.80
CA HIS A 156 9.88 -10.58 -10.43
C HIS A 156 9.64 -9.74 -9.18
N LEU A 157 8.53 -8.98 -9.15
CA LEU A 157 8.19 -8.14 -8.00
C LEU A 157 7.88 -8.98 -6.76
N THR A 158 7.27 -10.17 -6.93
CA THR A 158 7.05 -11.11 -5.83
C THR A 158 8.37 -11.50 -5.16
N ARG A 159 9.38 -11.91 -5.95
CA ARG A 159 10.71 -12.25 -5.42
C ARG A 159 11.38 -11.07 -4.73
N TYR A 160 11.26 -9.88 -5.32
CA TYR A 160 11.83 -8.66 -4.74
C TYR A 160 11.17 -8.31 -3.40
N LEU A 161 9.84 -8.37 -3.31
CA LEU A 161 9.10 -8.14 -2.07
C LEU A 161 9.48 -9.18 -1.00
N ASP A 162 9.61 -10.45 -1.38
CA ASP A 162 10.02 -11.52 -0.46
C ASP A 162 11.41 -11.28 0.14
N TRP A 163 12.38 -10.84 -0.68
CA TRP A 163 13.71 -10.46 -0.22
C TRP A 163 13.69 -9.17 0.61
N MET A 164 13.10 -8.11 0.08
CA MET A 164 13.12 -6.77 0.69
C MET A 164 12.42 -6.76 2.05
N THR A 165 11.27 -7.43 2.18
CA THR A 165 10.53 -7.49 3.45
C THR A 165 11.25 -8.33 4.51
N ALA A 166 12.00 -9.37 4.10
CA ALA A 166 12.81 -10.16 5.02
C ALA A 166 14.01 -9.35 5.56
N GLU A 167 14.67 -8.58 4.69
CA GLU A 167 15.80 -7.74 5.10
C GLU A 167 15.37 -6.52 5.93
N SER A 168 14.28 -5.87 5.54
CA SER A 168 13.82 -4.66 6.23
C SER A 168 13.20 -4.91 7.58
N ALA A 169 12.61 -6.09 7.81
CA ALA A 169 11.98 -6.44 9.08
C ALA A 169 12.93 -6.40 10.29
N ARG A 170 14.23 -6.60 10.07
CA ARG A 170 15.25 -6.56 11.12
C ARG A 170 15.51 -5.15 11.64
N VAL A 171 15.35 -4.15 10.78
CA VAL A 171 15.69 -2.75 11.05
C VAL A 171 14.44 -1.92 11.32
N ALA A 172 13.29 -2.35 10.79
CA ALA A 172 12.05 -1.63 10.97
C ALA A 172 11.42 -1.97 12.33
N GLU A 173 11.52 -1.04 13.27
CA GLU A 173 10.90 -1.13 14.60
C GLU A 173 9.41 -0.72 14.60
N ARG A 174 8.86 -0.27 13.47
CA ARG A 174 7.48 0.24 13.34
C ARG A 174 6.82 -0.23 12.06
N SER A 175 5.51 -0.44 12.12
CA SER A 175 4.77 -1.03 11.00
C SER A 175 4.50 0.00 9.89
N TYR A 176 4.18 1.25 10.26
CA TYR A 176 3.97 2.35 9.34
C TYR A 176 5.21 2.63 8.49
N VAL A 177 6.35 2.89 9.16
CA VAL A 177 7.65 3.14 8.51
C VAL A 177 8.03 1.97 7.61
N TRP A 178 7.79 0.74 8.05
CA TRP A 178 8.05 -0.44 7.24
C TRP A 178 7.20 -0.49 5.97
N ALA A 179 5.89 -0.27 6.09
CA ALA A 179 4.95 -0.32 4.97
C ALA A 179 5.22 0.80 3.94
N THR A 180 5.47 2.02 4.39
CA THR A 180 5.82 3.15 3.52
C THR A 180 7.17 2.94 2.85
N MET A 181 8.20 2.53 3.60
CA MET A 181 9.52 2.21 3.05
C MET A 181 9.45 1.08 2.01
N ALA A 182 8.66 0.03 2.27
CA ALA A 182 8.46 -1.06 1.33
C ALA A 182 7.84 -0.58 0.01
N TYR A 183 6.82 0.26 0.09
CA TYR A 183 6.24 0.92 -1.07
C TYR A 183 7.30 1.70 -1.87
N TYR A 184 8.07 2.58 -1.22
CA TYR A 184 9.09 3.38 -1.89
C TYR A 184 10.15 2.52 -2.58
N ARG A 185 10.63 1.48 -1.88
CA ARG A 185 11.63 0.56 -2.42
C ARG A 185 11.10 -0.25 -3.59
N ALA A 186 9.84 -0.68 -3.55
CA ALA A 186 9.19 -1.41 -4.64
C ALA A 186 9.00 -0.52 -5.87
N ARG A 187 8.52 0.71 -5.67
CA ARG A 187 8.37 1.71 -6.74
C ARG A 187 9.70 1.99 -7.42
N ARG A 188 10.73 2.34 -6.65
CA ARG A 188 12.08 2.64 -7.19
C ARG A 188 12.68 1.45 -7.94
N HIS A 189 12.49 0.23 -7.45
CA HIS A 189 12.94 -0.99 -8.11
C HIS A 189 12.26 -1.19 -9.46
N LEU A 190 10.94 -0.98 -9.53
CA LEU A 190 10.19 -1.09 -10.77
C LEU A 190 10.66 -0.09 -11.83
N PHE A 191 10.89 1.17 -11.45
CA PHE A 191 11.43 2.19 -12.36
C PHE A 191 12.82 1.81 -12.89
N LYS A 192 13.68 1.30 -12.01
CA LYS A 192 15.02 0.80 -12.39
C LYS A 192 14.92 -0.32 -13.42
N ILE A 193 14.05 -1.30 -13.24
CA ILE A 193 13.85 -2.40 -14.20
C ILE A 193 13.34 -1.88 -15.54
N LYS A 194 12.42 -0.91 -15.52
CA LYS A 194 11.87 -0.30 -16.72
C LYS A 194 12.86 0.62 -17.46
N GLY A 195 14.05 0.85 -16.89
CA GLY A 195 15.04 1.77 -17.44
C GLY A 195 14.57 3.23 -17.42
N ALA A 196 13.63 3.57 -16.55
CA ALA A 196 13.06 4.90 -16.41
C ALA A 196 13.52 5.55 -15.10
N ARG A 197 13.73 6.87 -15.12
CA ARG A 197 13.93 7.64 -13.88
C ARG A 197 12.56 8.04 -13.34
N ASP A 198 12.37 7.89 -12.05
CA ASP A 198 11.12 8.28 -11.38
C ASP A 198 11.12 9.82 -11.18
N HIS A 199 10.71 10.57 -12.19
CA HIS A 199 10.64 12.04 -12.12
C HIS A 199 9.53 12.52 -11.18
N THR A 200 8.49 11.72 -10.98
CA THR A 200 7.40 11.99 -10.05
C THR A 200 7.75 11.64 -8.61
N PHE A 201 8.88 10.95 -8.35
CA PHE A 201 9.39 10.73 -6.99
C PHE A 201 9.63 12.04 -6.23
N ASN A 202 10.15 13.06 -6.92
CA ASN A 202 10.39 14.38 -6.31
C ASN A 202 9.09 15.16 -6.09
N GLN A 203 7.99 14.75 -6.72
CA GLN A 203 6.65 15.31 -6.51
C GLN A 203 5.87 14.53 -5.45
N PHE A 204 6.42 13.41 -4.96
CA PHE A 204 5.81 12.63 -3.90
C PHE A 204 5.91 13.39 -2.59
N ASP A 205 4.76 13.85 -2.09
CA ASP A 205 4.65 14.49 -0.79
C ASP A 205 4.21 13.44 0.25
N ILE A 206 5.13 13.08 1.14
CA ILE A 206 4.86 12.14 2.24
C ILE A 206 3.82 12.67 3.22
N SER A 207 3.74 13.99 3.40
CA SER A 207 2.76 14.63 4.28
C SER A 207 1.36 14.46 3.69
N ARG A 208 1.22 14.73 2.38
CA ARG A 208 -0.02 14.50 1.63
C ARG A 208 -0.42 13.03 1.65
N PHE A 209 0.51 12.13 1.38
CA PHE A 209 0.26 10.69 1.45
C PHE A 209 -0.23 10.29 2.84
N THR A 210 0.49 10.67 3.89
CA THR A 210 0.12 10.37 5.28
C THR A 210 -1.28 10.91 5.62
N ALA A 211 -1.59 12.14 5.21
CA ALA A 211 -2.91 12.75 5.39
C ALA A 211 -4.01 11.98 4.66
N GLU A 212 -3.80 11.60 3.39
CA GLU A 212 -4.74 10.77 2.62
C GLU A 212 -5.00 9.42 3.31
N LEU A 213 -3.93 8.75 3.76
CA LEU A 213 -4.03 7.43 4.40
C LEU A 213 -4.76 7.50 5.75
N LEU A 214 -4.39 8.45 6.61
CA LEU A 214 -5.01 8.60 7.92
C LEU A 214 -6.46 9.08 7.80
N SER A 215 -6.75 10.05 6.93
CA SER A 215 -8.12 10.54 6.71
C SER A 215 -9.05 9.40 6.29
N PHE A 216 -8.60 8.56 5.36
CA PHE A 216 -9.33 7.37 4.94
C PHE A 216 -9.50 6.38 6.10
N ALA A 217 -8.43 6.09 6.83
CA ALA A 217 -8.48 5.16 7.95
C ALA A 217 -9.51 5.58 9.01
N TYR A 218 -9.45 6.84 9.45
CA TYR A 218 -10.38 7.36 10.46
C TYR A 218 -11.84 7.35 9.99
N ALA A 219 -12.10 7.72 8.73
CA ALA A 219 -13.45 7.67 8.17
C ALA A 219 -14.05 6.25 8.17
N GLU A 220 -13.22 5.23 7.98
CA GLU A 220 -13.65 3.83 7.87
C GLU A 220 -13.63 3.05 9.21
N VAL A 221 -13.03 3.62 10.27
CA VAL A 221 -13.00 2.99 11.61
C VAL A 221 -14.39 2.61 12.13
N PRO A 222 -15.42 3.49 12.08
CA PRO A 222 -16.75 3.12 12.56
C PRO A 222 -17.29 1.89 11.83
N ALA A 223 -17.18 1.87 10.50
CA ALA A 223 -17.61 0.73 9.70
C ALA A 223 -16.83 -0.55 10.07
N ALA A 224 -15.52 -0.44 10.29
CA ALA A 224 -14.68 -1.57 10.69
C ALA A 224 -15.01 -2.10 12.10
N LEU A 225 -15.35 -1.23 13.05
CA LEU A 225 -15.73 -1.64 14.41
C LEU A 225 -17.13 -2.27 14.45
N PHE A 226 -18.12 -1.65 13.81
CA PHE A 226 -19.50 -2.15 13.83
C PHE A 226 -19.71 -3.37 12.92
N LEU A 227 -19.04 -3.41 11.77
CA LEU A 227 -19.22 -4.44 10.73
C LEU A 227 -18.01 -5.39 10.63
N GLY A 228 -17.04 -5.26 11.53
CA GLY A 228 -15.80 -6.03 11.64
C GLY A 228 -15.98 -7.53 11.44
N GLY A 229 -16.93 -8.11 12.15
CA GLY A 229 -17.14 -9.57 12.22
C GLY A 229 -18.11 -10.13 11.18
N MET A 230 -18.75 -9.28 10.37
CA MET A 230 -19.81 -9.72 9.44
C MET A 230 -19.27 -10.25 8.10
N GLY A 231 -17.95 -10.23 7.89
CA GLY A 231 -17.32 -10.67 6.66
C GLY A 231 -17.59 -9.78 5.45
N LEU A 232 -18.12 -8.56 5.66
CA LEU A 232 -18.37 -7.59 4.59
C LEU A 232 -17.04 -7.10 3.98
N PRO A 233 -16.97 -6.92 2.66
CA PRO A 233 -15.76 -6.48 1.99
C PRO A 233 -15.44 -5.03 2.33
N ARG A 234 -14.20 -4.75 2.74
CA ARG A 234 -13.71 -3.40 3.05
C ARG A 234 -13.41 -2.56 1.81
N PRO A 235 -13.48 -1.22 1.92
CA PRO A 235 -13.15 -0.34 0.81
C PRO A 235 -11.67 -0.38 0.46
N ILE A 236 -11.39 -0.06 -0.80
CA ILE A 236 -10.04 0.05 -1.34
C ILE A 236 -9.84 1.49 -1.79
N LEU A 237 -8.86 2.18 -1.21
CA LEU A 237 -8.43 3.49 -1.66
C LEU A 237 -7.37 3.34 -2.74
N GLY A 238 -7.60 3.90 -3.92
CA GLY A 238 -6.58 4.14 -4.92
C GLY A 238 -5.86 5.45 -4.60
N VAL A 239 -4.56 5.39 -4.35
CA VAL A 239 -3.76 6.61 -4.19
C VAL A 239 -3.44 7.17 -5.57
N ALA A 240 -3.81 8.42 -5.83
CA ALA A 240 -3.55 9.09 -7.10
C ALA A 240 -2.04 9.13 -7.43
N MET A 241 -1.17 9.29 -6.43
CA MET A 241 0.30 9.22 -6.58
C MET A 241 0.87 7.80 -6.78
N GLY A 242 0.07 6.75 -6.59
CA GLY A 242 0.45 5.34 -6.70
C GLY A 242 -0.06 4.63 -7.96
N LEU A 243 -0.91 5.31 -8.73
CA LEU A 243 -1.31 4.90 -10.07
C LEU A 243 -0.14 5.17 -11.01
N LEU A 244 0.66 4.14 -11.29
CA LEU A 244 1.44 4.13 -12.52
C LEU A 244 0.47 3.90 -13.65
N GLU A 245 -0.19 4.95 -14.13
CA GLU A 245 -0.88 4.84 -15.40
C GLU A 245 0.19 4.55 -16.46
N GLU A 246 -0.09 3.63 -17.39
CA GLU A 246 0.83 3.34 -18.49
C GLU A 246 1.24 4.62 -19.22
N GLN A 247 0.36 5.63 -19.23
CA GLN A 247 0.59 6.98 -19.73
C GLN A 247 1.71 7.72 -19.01
N ASP A 248 1.81 7.66 -17.69
CA ASP A 248 2.89 8.33 -16.94
C ASP A 248 4.25 7.67 -17.18
N VAL A 249 4.24 6.34 -17.31
CA VAL A 249 5.43 5.56 -17.66
C VAL A 249 5.89 5.90 -19.08
N GLU A 250 4.96 6.01 -20.02
CA GLU A 250 5.24 6.35 -21.40
C GLU A 250 5.69 7.82 -21.55
N ALA A 251 5.05 8.75 -20.85
CA ALA A 251 5.45 10.16 -20.81
C ALA A 251 6.88 10.30 -20.26
N THR A 252 7.21 9.57 -19.19
CA THR A 252 8.55 9.54 -18.61
C THR A 252 9.59 8.94 -19.56
N ARG A 253 9.21 7.90 -20.34
CA ARG A 253 10.08 7.30 -21.36
C ARG A 253 10.32 8.25 -22.53
N CYS A 254 9.26 8.89 -23.02
CA CYS A 254 9.34 9.90 -24.07
C CYS A 254 10.24 11.06 -23.65
N GLU A 255 10.08 11.59 -22.44
CA GLU A 255 10.92 12.65 -21.90
C GLU A 255 12.40 12.22 -21.80
N ARG A 256 12.66 11.00 -21.30
CA ARG A 256 14.02 10.42 -21.30
C ARG A 256 14.60 10.35 -22.71
N ASP A 257 13.84 9.81 -23.66
CA ASP A 257 14.32 9.61 -25.04
C ASP A 257 14.54 10.95 -25.75
N GLU A 258 13.73 11.96 -25.44
CA GLU A 258 13.95 13.33 -25.91
C GLU A 258 15.19 13.98 -25.29
N LEU A 259 15.43 13.78 -24.00
CA LEU A 259 16.65 14.27 -23.33
C LEU A 259 17.91 13.57 -23.86
N LEU A 260 17.85 12.25 -24.09
CA LEU A 260 18.93 11.49 -24.71
C LEU A 260 19.17 11.94 -26.16
N ARG A 261 18.12 12.24 -26.92
CA ARG A 261 18.22 12.81 -28.25
C ARG A 261 18.90 14.19 -28.21
N LYS A 262 18.44 15.11 -27.35
CA LYS A 262 19.03 16.44 -27.17
C LYS A 262 20.51 16.33 -26.75
N GLN A 263 20.83 15.46 -25.79
CA GLN A 263 22.21 15.23 -25.37
C GLN A 263 23.07 14.69 -26.51
N ARG A 264 22.53 13.79 -27.34
CA ARG A 264 23.23 13.26 -28.52
C ARG A 264 23.44 14.31 -29.61
N GLU A 265 22.50 15.24 -29.76
CA GLU A 265 22.57 16.36 -30.70
C GLU A 265 23.54 17.45 -30.23
N GLU A 266 23.58 17.74 -28.94
CA GLU A 266 24.42 18.79 -28.36
C GLU A 266 25.87 18.35 -28.15
N VAL A 267 26.12 17.10 -27.76
CA VAL A 267 27.43 16.62 -27.30
C VAL A 267 27.99 15.47 -28.15
N GLY A 268 27.22 15.00 -29.14
CA GLY A 268 27.55 13.78 -29.89
C GLY A 268 27.33 12.50 -29.08
N ALA A 269 27.57 11.33 -29.68
CA ALA A 269 27.40 10.05 -29.00
C ALA A 269 28.49 9.85 -27.93
N VAL A 270 28.20 10.26 -26.69
CA VAL A 270 29.07 9.95 -25.55
C VAL A 270 28.85 8.48 -25.18
N THR A 271 29.79 7.62 -25.56
CA THR A 271 29.92 6.29 -24.94
C THR A 271 30.22 6.50 -23.46
N ALA A 272 29.20 6.31 -22.61
CA ALA A 272 29.40 6.30 -21.17
C ALA A 272 30.30 5.11 -20.81
N CYS A 273 31.58 5.38 -20.57
CA CYS A 273 32.51 4.44 -19.99
C CYS A 273 32.14 4.31 -18.51
N TRP A 274 31.28 3.34 -18.19
CA TRP A 274 31.13 2.88 -16.83
C TRP A 274 32.29 1.92 -16.58
N TYR A 275 33.12 2.25 -15.58
CA TYR A 275 34.35 1.61 -15.09
C TYR A 275 35.68 2.12 -15.66
N GLN A 276 36.35 2.95 -14.85
CA GLN A 276 37.67 2.62 -14.30
C GLN A 276 37.62 2.74 -12.77
#